data_AF-A0A0D0HCC4-F1
#
_entry.id   AF-A0A0D0HCC4-F1
#
_cell.length_a   1.000
_cell.length_b   1.000
_cell.length_c   1.000
_cell.angle_alpha   90.00
_cell.angle_beta   90.00
_cell.angle_gamma   90.00
#
_symmetry.space_group_name_H-M   'P 1'
#
loop_
_entity.id
_entity.type
_entity.pdbx_description
1 polymer ?
#
loop_
_entity_poly.entity_id
_entity_poly.type
_entity_poly.pdbx_seq_one_letter_code
_entity_poly.pdbx_strand_id
1 'polypeptide(L)'
;MRKFLVAIATVAFTMFATQAQAQFRASDICNMKRSQYERNQCLEYGLRGSMLRVKGNTERLLASSRVPDSEKENILKAHKKWAAEVKSECSETECFWNMSSDRNSEIEKIMAKYNIAPM
;
A
#
# COMPACT_ATOMS: atom_id res chain seq x y z
N MET A 1 -28.72 31.89 -53.36
CA MET A 1 -29.12 31.79 -51.93
C MET A 1 -29.61 30.38 -51.62
N ARG A 2 -28.81 29.58 -50.92
CA ARG A 2 -29.28 28.45 -50.10
C ARG A 2 -28.26 28.27 -48.97
N LYS A 3 -28.69 28.66 -47.77
CA LYS A 3 -27.97 28.53 -46.51
C LYS A 3 -28.30 27.16 -45.88
N PHE A 4 -27.58 26.85 -44.81
CA PHE A 4 -27.81 25.85 -43.76
C PHE A 4 -26.98 24.55 -43.90
N LEU A 5 -25.82 24.46 -43.25
CA LEU A 5 -25.52 24.20 -41.81
C LEU A 5 -25.24 22.68 -41.64
N VAL A 6 -23.98 22.27 -41.47
CA VAL A 6 -23.23 22.07 -40.21
C VAL A 6 -23.14 20.58 -39.81
N ALA A 7 -21.87 20.14 -39.80
CA ALA A 7 -21.18 19.18 -38.93
C ALA A 7 -21.99 18.18 -38.10
N ILE A 8 -21.75 16.89 -38.36
CA ILE A 8 -21.62 15.85 -37.32
C ILE A 8 -20.45 14.94 -37.74
N ALA A 9 -19.23 15.42 -37.52
CA ALA A 9 -18.04 14.58 -37.59
C ALA A 9 -17.91 13.84 -36.25
N THR A 10 -18.36 12.59 -36.26
CA THR A 10 -17.84 11.47 -35.46
C THR A 10 -17.48 11.73 -34.01
N VAL A 11 -18.38 11.25 -33.15
CA VAL A 11 -18.15 10.79 -31.78
C VAL A 11 -16.81 10.02 -31.69
N ALA A 12 -15.79 10.70 -31.19
CA ALA A 12 -14.58 10.09 -30.67
C ALA A 12 -14.31 10.64 -29.26
N PHE A 13 -15.31 10.50 -28.38
CA PHE A 13 -15.02 10.40 -26.96
C PHE A 13 -14.32 9.06 -26.76
N THR A 14 -13.01 9.04 -26.96
CA THR A 14 -12.17 8.01 -26.37
C THR A 14 -12.36 8.11 -24.87
N MET A 15 -13.26 7.28 -24.37
CA MET A 15 -13.35 6.93 -22.96
C MET A 15 -11.93 6.57 -22.55
N PHE A 16 -11.28 7.45 -21.78
CA PHE A 16 -10.22 7.04 -20.89
C PHE A 16 -10.91 6.14 -19.86
N ALA A 17 -11.12 4.88 -20.24
CA ALA A 17 -11.31 3.81 -19.30
C ALA A 17 -10.02 3.78 -18.48
N THR A 18 -10.02 4.52 -17.37
CA THR A 18 -9.13 4.26 -16.27
C THR A 18 -9.36 2.79 -15.91
N GLN A 19 -8.50 1.93 -16.44
CA GLN A 19 -8.39 0.58 -15.94
C GLN A 19 -7.89 0.74 -14.52
N ALA A 20 -8.81 0.82 -13.56
CA ALA A 20 -8.54 0.51 -12.18
C ALA A 20 -8.09 -0.95 -12.19
N GLN A 21 -6.80 -1.17 -12.44
CA GLN A 21 -6.16 -2.40 -12.04
C GLN A 21 -6.39 -2.43 -10.54
N ALA A 22 -7.34 -3.26 -10.08
CA ALA A 22 -7.48 -3.55 -8.67
C ALA A 22 -6.13 -4.10 -8.24
N GLN A 23 -5.29 -3.24 -7.66
CA GLN A 23 -4.01 -3.64 -7.13
C GLN A 23 -4.34 -4.68 -6.06
N PHE A 24 -3.80 -5.89 -6.22
CA PHE A 24 -4.01 -6.97 -5.27
C PHE A 24 -3.65 -6.47 -3.87
N ARG A 25 -4.64 -6.45 -2.98
CA ARG A 25 -4.47 -6.03 -1.59
C ARG A 25 -4.13 -7.24 -0.76
N ALA A 26 -3.36 -7.05 0.30
CA ALA A 26 -3.06 -8.13 1.24
C ALA A 26 -4.35 -8.79 1.77
N SER A 27 -5.40 -7.99 2.00
CA SER A 27 -6.69 -8.45 2.47
C SER A 27 -7.49 -9.31 1.51
N ASP A 28 -7.18 -9.30 0.23
CA ASP A 28 -7.88 -10.10 -0.78
C ASP A 28 -7.77 -11.60 -0.46
N ILE A 29 -6.67 -12.03 0.18
CA ILE A 29 -6.48 -13.41 0.64
C ILE A 29 -7.52 -13.83 1.69
N CYS A 30 -7.93 -12.90 2.56
CA CYS A 30 -8.94 -13.17 3.57
C CYS A 30 -10.36 -13.05 3.03
N ASN A 31 -10.58 -12.26 1.98
CA ASN A 31 -11.86 -12.18 1.28
C ASN A 31 -12.23 -13.49 0.55
N MET A 32 -11.26 -14.39 0.36
CA MET A 32 -11.50 -15.75 -0.17
C MET A 32 -11.94 -16.78 0.89
N LYS A 33 -12.02 -16.42 2.18
CA LYS A 33 -12.41 -17.37 3.24
C LYS A 33 -13.91 -17.68 3.18
N ARG A 34 -14.27 -18.92 3.52
CA ARG A 34 -15.64 -19.44 3.37
C ARG A 34 -16.60 -18.85 4.40
N SER A 35 -16.10 -18.55 5.60
CA SER A 35 -16.90 -17.98 6.68
C SER A 35 -16.39 -16.60 7.10
N GLN A 36 -17.31 -15.78 7.62
CA GLN A 36 -16.96 -14.49 8.20
C GLN A 36 -15.98 -14.62 9.38
N TYR A 37 -16.12 -15.68 10.17
CA TYR A 37 -15.22 -15.97 11.29
C TYR A 37 -13.78 -16.20 10.81
N GLU A 38 -13.58 -17.08 9.82
CA GLU A 38 -12.26 -17.34 9.24
C GLU A 38 -11.68 -16.09 8.57
N ARG A 39 -12.51 -15.30 7.89
CA ARG A 39 -12.11 -14.02 7.31
C ARG A 39 -11.59 -13.08 8.38
N ASN A 40 -12.34 -12.89 9.47
CA ASN A 40 -11.96 -11.97 10.54
C ASN A 40 -10.67 -12.41 11.23
N GLN A 41 -10.51 -13.71 11.53
CA GLN A 41 -9.27 -14.24 12.10
C GLN A 41 -8.08 -14.04 11.15
N CYS A 42 -8.29 -14.28 9.85
CA CYS A 42 -7.29 -14.04 8.83
C CYS A 42 -6.84 -12.56 8.79
N LEU A 43 -7.79 -11.62 8.85
CA LEU A 43 -7.50 -10.18 8.92
C LEU A 43 -6.72 -9.81 10.20
N GLU A 44 -7.12 -10.33 11.36
CA GLU A 44 -6.47 -10.06 12.64
C GLU A 44 -5.02 -10.55 12.67
N TYR A 45 -4.76 -11.79 12.23
CA TYR A 45 -3.41 -12.33 12.15
C TYR A 45 -2.55 -11.60 11.11
N GLY A 46 -3.14 -11.29 9.94
CA GLY A 46 -2.48 -10.53 8.89
C GLY A 46 -2.04 -9.14 9.36
N LEU A 47 -2.95 -8.41 10.03
CA LEU A 47 -2.65 -7.12 10.62
C LEU A 47 -1.54 -7.22 11.67
N ARG A 48 -1.69 -8.13 12.65
CA ARG A 48 -0.73 -8.26 13.75
C ARG A 48 0.66 -8.60 13.23
N GLY A 49 0.78 -9.56 12.32
CA GLY A 49 2.04 -9.93 11.70
C GLY A 49 2.65 -8.78 10.89
N SER A 50 1.83 -8.05 10.12
CA SER A 50 2.30 -6.94 9.31
C SER A 50 2.81 -5.77 10.16
N MET A 51 2.10 -5.40 11.22
CA MET A 51 2.54 -4.34 12.15
C MET A 51 3.84 -4.71 12.88
N LEU A 52 4.00 -5.98 13.28
CA LEU A 52 5.24 -6.47 13.90
C LEU A 52 6.42 -6.35 12.93
N ARG A 53 6.24 -6.72 11.66
CA ARG A 53 7.28 -6.58 10.64
C ARG A 53 7.60 -5.12 10.32
N VAL A 54 6.60 -4.23 10.25
CA VAL A 54 6.85 -2.79 10.01
C VAL A 54 7.76 -2.24 11.11
N LYS A 55 7.45 -2.54 12.37
CA LYS A 55 8.26 -2.14 13.51
C LYS A 55 9.67 -2.75 13.45
N GLY A 56 9.76 -4.08 13.42
CA GLY A 56 11.03 -4.78 13.52
C GLY A 56 11.97 -4.50 12.35
N ASN A 57 11.46 -4.45 11.12
CA ASN A 57 12.27 -4.13 9.95
C ASN A 57 12.72 -2.67 9.95
N THR A 58 11.89 -1.73 10.42
CA THR A 58 12.31 -0.33 10.60
C THR A 58 13.43 -0.23 11.63
N GLU A 59 13.28 -0.85 12.81
CA GLU A 59 14.31 -0.86 13.86
C GLU A 59 15.64 -1.43 13.35
N ARG A 60 15.59 -2.52 12.56
CA ARG A 60 16.78 -3.13 11.96
C ARG A 60 17.47 -2.23 10.93
N LEU A 61 16.72 -1.47 10.14
CA LEU A 61 17.29 -0.46 9.23
C LEU A 61 18.00 0.65 10.02
N LEU A 62 17.37 1.15 11.09
CA LEU A 62 17.91 2.24 11.90
C LEU A 62 19.16 1.81 12.69
N ALA A 63 19.20 0.56 13.15
CA ALA A 63 20.33 0.00 13.89
C ALA A 63 21.50 -0.42 12.98
N SER A 64 21.28 -0.58 11.68
CA SER A 64 22.32 -1.06 10.77
C SER A 64 23.38 -0.01 10.48
N SER A 65 24.66 -0.40 10.55
CA SER A 65 25.78 0.41 10.09
C SER A 65 25.89 0.50 8.56
N ARG A 66 25.16 -0.36 7.83
CA ARG A 66 25.13 -0.34 6.35
C ARG A 66 24.24 0.77 5.79
N VAL A 67 23.33 1.30 6.61
CA VAL A 67 22.39 2.34 6.22
C VAL A 67 22.97 3.69 6.63
N PRO A 68 23.19 4.63 5.71
CA PRO A 68 23.71 5.95 6.05
C PRO A 68 22.68 6.77 6.83
N ASP A 69 23.12 7.71 7.65
CA ASP A 69 22.23 8.47 8.54
C ASP A 69 21.19 9.30 7.78
N SER A 70 21.55 9.84 6.61
CA SER A 70 20.59 10.54 5.73
C SER A 70 19.44 9.63 5.25
N GLU A 71 19.70 8.34 5.01
CA GLU A 71 18.65 7.38 4.68
C GLU A 71 17.82 7.04 5.93
N LYS A 72 18.43 6.93 7.12
CA LYS A 72 17.70 6.72 8.38
C LYS A 72 16.73 7.87 8.67
N GLU A 73 17.15 9.10 8.46
CA GLU A 73 16.29 10.28 8.58
C GLU A 73 15.09 10.21 7.61
N ASN A 74 15.35 9.84 6.35
CA ASN A 74 14.29 9.66 5.35
C ASN A 74 13.31 8.53 5.75
N ILE A 75 13.82 7.40 6.25
CA ILE A 75 13.01 6.29 6.74
C ILE A 75 12.11 6.75 7.89
N LEU A 76 12.64 7.49 8.87
CA LEU A 76 11.87 8.02 10.00
C LEU A 76 10.80 9.02 9.55
N LYS A 77 11.14 9.92 8.63
CA LYS A 77 10.17 10.88 8.06
C LYS A 77 9.04 10.17 7.33
N ALA A 78 9.37 9.18 6.49
CA ALA A 78 8.39 8.37 5.79
C ALA A 78 7.52 7.56 6.77
N HIS A 79 8.12 6.98 7.81
CA HIS A 79 7.38 6.23 8.83
C HIS A 79 6.41 7.12 9.61
N LYS A 80 6.82 8.34 9.98
CA LYS A 80 5.95 9.32 10.64
C LYS A 80 4.78 9.74 9.74
N LYS A 81 5.04 9.96 8.45
CA LYS A 81 3.97 10.27 7.47
C LYS A 81 2.98 9.11 7.36
N TRP A 82 3.48 7.89 7.15
CA TRP A 82 2.65 6.68 7.06
C TRP A 82 1.81 6.48 8.33
N ALA A 83 2.40 6.65 9.52
CA ALA A 83 1.65 6.50 10.77
C ALA A 83 0.52 7.53 10.93
N ALA A 84 0.74 8.76 10.46
CA ALA A 84 -0.29 9.79 10.45
C ALA A 84 -1.43 9.45 9.46
N GLU A 85 -1.07 8.99 8.26
CA GLU A 85 -2.00 8.59 7.20
C GLU A 85 -2.86 7.39 7.63
N VAL A 86 -2.24 6.35 8.18
CA VAL A 86 -2.95 5.19 8.75
C VAL A 86 -3.95 5.63 9.83
N LYS A 87 -3.57 6.57 10.70
CA LYS A 87 -4.44 7.07 11.76
C LYS A 87 -5.61 7.88 11.22
N SER A 88 -5.43 8.61 10.12
CA SER A 88 -6.50 9.43 9.53
C SER A 88 -7.45 8.64 8.63
N GLU A 89 -6.95 7.63 7.92
CA GLU A 89 -7.69 6.97 6.85
C GLU A 89 -8.29 5.62 7.26
N CYS A 90 -7.72 4.93 8.25
CA CYS A 90 -8.19 3.61 8.64
C CYS A 90 -9.11 3.62 9.87
N SER A 91 -10.29 3.03 9.71
CA SER A 91 -11.25 2.75 10.79
C SER A 91 -11.42 1.25 11.06
N GLU A 92 -10.98 0.37 10.15
CA GLU A 92 -11.22 -1.07 10.21
C GLU A 92 -9.94 -1.88 10.00
N THR A 93 -9.87 -3.08 10.60
CA THR A 93 -8.73 -4.01 10.55
C THR A 93 -8.20 -4.26 9.14
N GLU A 94 -9.09 -4.36 8.16
CA GLU A 94 -8.72 -4.57 6.75
C GLU A 94 -7.89 -3.42 6.18
N CYS A 95 -8.28 -2.17 6.46
CA CYS A 95 -7.51 -0.99 6.04
C CYS A 95 -6.12 -0.98 6.70
N PHE A 96 -6.07 -1.19 8.02
CA PHE A 96 -4.81 -1.22 8.76
C PHE A 96 -3.87 -2.31 8.22
N TRP A 97 -4.41 -3.46 7.86
CA TRP A 97 -3.60 -4.54 7.32
C TRP A 97 -3.04 -4.20 5.94
N ASN A 98 -3.86 -3.69 5.03
CA ASN A 98 -3.40 -3.29 3.71
C ASN A 98 -2.30 -2.21 3.79
N MET A 99 -2.53 -1.16 4.57
CA MET A 99 -1.55 -0.08 4.76
C MET A 99 -0.24 -0.56 5.41
N SER A 100 -0.30 -1.50 6.36
CA SER A 100 0.91 -2.06 6.97
C SER A 100 1.62 -3.06 6.07
N SER A 101 0.90 -3.77 5.19
CA SER A 101 1.50 -4.63 4.17
C SER A 101 2.23 -3.83 3.09
N ASP A 102 1.64 -2.74 2.63
CA ASP A 102 2.27 -1.85 1.65
C ASP A 102 3.53 -1.23 2.23
N ARG A 103 3.45 -0.78 3.50
CA ARG A 103 4.61 -0.25 4.20
C ARG A 103 5.73 -1.29 4.39
N ASN A 104 5.40 -2.55 4.67
CA ASN A 104 6.40 -3.61 4.70
C ASN A 104 7.09 -3.76 3.35
N SER A 105 6.34 -3.74 2.25
CA SER A 105 6.89 -3.86 0.89
C SER A 105 7.87 -2.72 0.57
N GLU A 106 7.60 -1.49 1.04
CA GLU A 106 8.52 -0.37 0.92
C GLU A 106 9.80 -0.58 1.74
N ILE A 107 9.64 -0.96 3.01
CA ILE A 107 10.75 -1.21 3.92
C ILE A 107 11.65 -2.33 3.38
N GLU A 108 11.08 -3.42 2.90
CA GLU A 108 11.79 -4.57 2.34
C GLU A 108 12.63 -4.18 1.10
N LYS A 109 12.15 -3.26 0.26
CA LYS A 109 12.95 -2.71 -0.85
C LYS A 109 14.17 -1.94 -0.35
N ILE A 110 14.02 -1.15 0.72
CA ILE A 110 15.13 -0.44 1.35
C ILE A 110 16.11 -1.45 1.97
N MET A 111 15.60 -2.46 2.65
CA MET A 111 16.43 -3.53 3.23
C MET A 111 17.24 -4.26 2.15
N ALA A 112 16.61 -4.58 1.02
CA ALA A 112 17.28 -5.22 -0.13
C ALA A 112 18.41 -4.34 -0.68
N LYS A 113 18.19 -3.01 -0.82
CA LYS A 113 19.23 -2.05 -1.25
C LYS A 113 20.49 -2.13 -0.38
N TYR A 114 20.35 -2.37 0.91
CA TYR A 114 21.46 -2.46 1.87
C TYR A 114 21.86 -3.90 2.24
N ASN A 115 21.36 -4.89 1.49
CA ASN A 115 21.60 -6.32 1.68
C ASN A 115 21.28 -6.80 3.12
N ILE A 116 20.15 -6.34 3.66
CA ILE A 116 19.62 -6.74 4.97
C ILE A 116 18.43 -7.66 4.72
N ALA A 117 18.44 -8.89 5.24
CA ALA A 117 17.30 -9.80 5.11
C ALA A 117 16.12 -9.31 5.96
N PRO A 118 14.86 -9.30 5.48
CA PRO A 118 13.69 -8.94 6.30
C PRO A 118 13.36 -9.98 7.37
N MET A 119 12.47 -9.64 8.30
CA MET A 119 11.85 -10.55 9.26
C MET A 119 10.72 -11.37 8.63
#